data_AF-A0A7W5G6U1-F1
#
_entry.id   AF-A0A7W5G6U1-F1
#
_cell.length_a   1.000
_cell.length_b   1.000
_cell.length_c   1.000
_cell.angle_alpha   90.00
_cell.angle_beta   90.00
_cell.angle_gamma   90.00
#
_symmetry.space_group_name_H-M   'P 1'
#
loop_
_entity.id
_entity.type
_entity.pdbx_description
1 polymer ?
#
loop_
_entity_poly.entity_id
_entity_poly.type
_entity_poly.pdbx_seq_one_letter_code
_entity_poly.pdbx_strand_id
1 'polypeptide(L)'
;MPATAQDSFGADDYVAALTASNMADRPLSVHLRLPLCGGGAAREDTGMGAFGVGLARLDREMVLIRRCLSAGRRIQALHWEGHALPGMSLAQMSELADRLEARFALDTSGDRDFIVELAPRATDVFALRHLQALGFNRLKLMLPFVTGRRVTSPSHWARRVEPLLDETQRVGWHSLELVHTIGPWCQSRHTLLEILLTLGAMAPPRITLRPSGTLSSLQWHHALNAADALLLARGYGLLGPGAYARRGGALEDALEQARRETVRDRLGLGTGGVSRLPDAEARNTRNAMAYAAALDAGRLATATGNWHRADEDSQAAAPS
;
A
#
# COMPACT_ATOMS: atom_id res chain seq x y z
N MET A 1 -0.50 15.55 40.55
CA MET A 1 0.56 15.91 39.59
C MET A 1 -0.10 15.92 38.21
N PRO A 2 -0.24 17.07 37.55
CA PRO A 2 -1.13 17.18 36.40
C PRO A 2 -0.50 16.50 35.18
N ALA A 3 -1.35 15.81 34.41
CA ALA A 3 -1.01 15.25 33.12
C ALA A 3 -0.45 16.36 32.21
N THR A 4 0.76 16.13 31.68
CA THR A 4 1.34 16.97 30.63
C THR A 4 0.39 17.01 29.45
N ALA A 5 0.02 18.22 29.03
CA ALA A 5 -0.65 18.44 27.76
C ALA A 5 0.22 17.80 26.67
N GLN A 6 -0.28 16.72 26.09
CA GLN A 6 0.32 16.13 24.92
C GLN A 6 0.02 17.11 23.80
N ASP A 7 1.00 17.96 23.44
CA ASP A 7 0.88 18.88 22.32
C ASP A 7 0.36 18.09 21.12
N SER A 8 -0.89 18.36 20.75
CA SER A 8 -1.61 17.54 19.79
C SER A 8 -1.07 17.83 18.40
N PHE A 9 -0.22 16.94 17.89
CA PHE A 9 0.33 17.03 16.54
C PHE A 9 -0.80 17.19 15.51
N GLY A 10 -0.80 18.32 14.80
CA GLY A 10 -1.85 18.73 13.87
C GLY A 10 -1.37 18.96 12.44
N ALA A 11 -2.18 19.67 11.66
CA ALA A 11 -1.87 20.00 10.27
C ALA A 11 -0.63 20.90 10.14
N ASP A 12 -0.48 21.89 11.03
CA ASP A 12 0.65 22.83 10.99
C ASP A 12 1.97 22.14 11.35
N ASP A 13 1.96 21.24 12.33
CA ASP A 13 3.10 20.38 12.65
C ASP A 13 3.51 19.52 11.46
N TYR A 14 2.52 18.95 10.75
CA TYR A 14 2.80 18.16 9.55
C TYR A 14 3.40 19.02 8.42
N VAL A 15 2.93 20.25 8.24
CA VAL A 15 3.54 21.20 7.29
C VAL A 15 4.99 21.52 7.68
N ALA A 16 5.25 21.75 8.97
CA ALA A 16 6.60 21.99 9.47
C ALA A 16 7.50 20.77 9.19
N ALA A 17 7.01 19.55 9.46
CA ALA A 17 7.74 18.31 9.22
C ALA A 17 8.04 18.08 7.73
N LEU A 18 7.06 18.33 6.84
CA LEU A 18 7.25 18.27 5.39
C LEU A 18 8.34 19.25 4.93
N THR A 19 8.29 20.48 5.45
CA THR A 19 9.25 21.53 5.09
C THR A 19 10.66 21.17 5.56
N ALA A 20 10.81 20.69 6.81
CA ALA A 20 12.08 20.22 7.36
C ALA A 20 12.65 19.03 6.57
N SER A 21 11.79 18.09 6.15
CA SER A 21 12.21 16.90 5.38
C SER A 21 12.88 17.25 4.05
N ASN A 22 12.69 18.46 3.51
CA ASN A 22 13.37 18.90 2.30
C ASN A 22 14.89 19.02 2.47
N MET A 23 15.40 19.21 3.70
CA MET A 23 16.84 19.26 3.96
C MET A 23 17.53 17.93 3.68
N ALA A 24 16.84 16.81 3.94
CA ALA A 24 17.37 15.47 3.68
C ALA A 24 17.28 15.07 2.20
N ASP A 25 16.49 15.79 1.40
CA ASP A 25 16.22 15.56 -0.03
C ASP A 25 15.98 14.09 -0.40
N ARG A 26 15.35 13.34 0.52
CA ARG A 26 15.08 11.92 0.32
C ARG A 26 14.03 11.73 -0.77
N PRO A 27 14.13 10.67 -1.58
CA PRO A 27 13.08 10.32 -2.54
C PRO A 27 11.75 10.04 -1.83
N LEU A 28 10.65 10.20 -2.57
CA LEU A 28 9.31 10.05 -2.03
C LEU A 28 8.72 8.67 -2.34
N SER A 29 8.01 8.13 -1.36
CA SER A 29 7.07 7.01 -1.49
C SER A 29 5.66 7.53 -1.21
N VAL A 30 4.75 7.49 -2.20
CA VAL A 30 3.37 7.95 -2.02
C VAL A 30 2.44 6.75 -1.85
N HIS A 31 1.72 6.71 -0.74
CA HIS A 31 0.70 5.72 -0.45
C HIS A 31 -0.69 6.33 -0.54
N LEU A 32 -1.43 5.98 -1.58
CA LEU A 32 -2.77 6.44 -1.82
C LEU A 32 -3.79 5.40 -1.36
N ARG A 33 -4.65 5.77 -0.40
CA ARG A 33 -5.74 4.91 0.04
C ARG A 33 -7.07 5.23 -0.64
N LEU A 34 -7.69 4.20 -1.22
CA LEU A 34 -8.94 4.22 -1.96
C LEU A 34 -10.05 3.47 -1.18
N PRO A 35 -11.32 3.94 -1.15
CA PRO A 35 -11.88 5.04 -1.93
C PRO A 35 -11.45 6.41 -1.39
N LEU A 36 -11.38 7.37 -2.32
CA LEU A 36 -10.92 8.73 -2.04
C LEU A 36 -11.80 9.46 -1.02
N CYS A 37 -13.08 9.08 -0.89
CA CYS A 37 -13.99 9.40 0.22
C CYS A 37 -15.12 8.36 0.28
N GLY A 38 -15.56 7.97 1.49
CA GLY A 38 -16.74 7.13 1.68
C GLY A 38 -18.04 7.95 1.83
N GLY A 39 -19.06 7.62 1.04
CA GLY A 39 -20.49 7.66 1.38
C GLY A 39 -21.20 8.99 1.71
N GLY A 40 -20.53 10.10 1.95
CA GLY A 40 -21.19 11.35 2.40
C GLY A 40 -21.00 12.50 1.42
N ALA A 41 -22.07 12.85 0.70
CA ALA A 41 -22.18 14.01 -0.19
C ALA A 41 -21.24 14.01 -1.41
N ALA A 42 -21.63 13.28 -2.46
CA ALA A 42 -21.70 13.98 -3.74
C ALA A 42 -22.64 15.16 -3.49
N ARG A 43 -22.14 16.40 -3.50
CA ARG A 43 -23.08 17.52 -3.61
C ARG A 43 -23.78 17.31 -4.94
N GLU A 44 -25.09 17.09 -4.90
CA GLU A 44 -25.93 16.94 -6.09
C GLU A 44 -25.66 18.07 -7.12
N ASP A 45 -25.19 19.23 -6.63
CA ASP A 45 -24.81 20.40 -7.41
C ASP A 45 -23.49 20.32 -8.21
N THR A 46 -22.64 19.29 -8.06
CA THR A 46 -21.33 19.26 -8.75
C THR A 46 -21.37 18.67 -10.16
N GLY A 47 -22.45 17.99 -10.55
CA GLY A 47 -22.53 17.25 -11.82
C GLY A 47 -21.53 16.09 -11.94
N MET A 48 -20.74 15.81 -10.89
CA MET A 48 -19.69 14.79 -10.85
C MET A 48 -20.15 13.58 -10.02
N GLY A 49 -19.84 12.37 -10.50
CA GLY A 49 -20.07 11.15 -9.72
C GLY A 49 -19.18 11.07 -8.46
N ALA A 50 -19.48 10.13 -7.55
CA ALA A 50 -18.77 9.98 -6.28
C ALA A 50 -17.24 9.87 -6.39
N PHE A 51 -16.74 9.17 -7.42
CA PHE A 51 -15.31 9.10 -7.72
C PHE A 51 -14.71 10.48 -8.02
N GLY A 52 -15.37 11.26 -8.87
CA GLY A 52 -14.89 12.58 -9.27
C GLY A 52 -14.82 13.55 -8.09
N VAL A 53 -15.82 13.53 -7.21
CA VAL A 53 -15.81 14.35 -5.98
C VAL A 53 -14.65 13.95 -5.06
N GLY A 54 -14.46 12.65 -4.85
CA GLY A 54 -13.33 12.13 -4.08
C GLY A 54 -11.98 12.53 -4.71
N LEU A 55 -11.86 12.45 -6.03
CA LEU A 55 -10.64 12.79 -6.75
C LEU A 55 -10.33 14.29 -6.74
N ALA A 56 -11.35 15.15 -6.79
CA ALA A 56 -11.17 16.59 -6.60
C ALA A 56 -10.63 16.92 -5.21
N ARG A 57 -11.11 16.23 -4.17
CA ARG A 57 -10.59 16.40 -2.80
C ARG A 57 -9.16 15.88 -2.67
N LEU A 58 -8.87 14.69 -3.21
CA LEU A 58 -7.49 14.19 -3.26
C LEU A 58 -6.57 15.19 -3.97
N ASP A 59 -6.99 15.75 -5.10
CA ASP A 59 -6.17 16.74 -5.81
C ASP A 59 -5.87 17.97 -4.95
N ARG A 60 -6.82 18.45 -4.15
CA ARG A 60 -6.56 19.52 -3.18
C ARG A 60 -5.54 19.12 -2.12
N GLU A 61 -5.62 17.90 -1.59
CA GLU A 61 -4.61 17.38 -0.67
C GLU A 61 -3.23 17.36 -1.31
N MET A 62 -3.13 16.84 -2.55
CA MET A 62 -1.89 16.80 -3.31
C MET A 62 -1.32 18.20 -3.54
N VAL A 63 -2.16 19.20 -3.86
CA VAL A 63 -1.76 20.60 -4.00
C VAL A 63 -1.21 21.17 -2.69
N LEU A 64 -1.88 20.91 -1.56
CA LEU A 64 -1.44 21.40 -0.25
C LEU A 64 -0.10 20.79 0.16
N ILE A 65 0.08 19.49 -0.03
CA ILE A 65 1.34 18.80 0.26
C ILE A 65 2.45 19.27 -0.69
N ARG A 66 2.16 19.38 -1.99
CA ARG A 66 3.15 19.77 -3.00
C ARG A 66 3.76 21.14 -2.72
N ARG A 67 3.01 22.09 -2.15
CA ARG A 67 3.49 23.41 -1.74
C ARG A 67 4.57 23.35 -0.65
N CYS A 68 4.58 22.29 0.15
CA CYS A 68 5.53 22.10 1.25
C CYS A 68 6.81 21.39 0.81
N LEU A 69 6.84 20.82 -0.41
CA LEU A 69 7.94 19.99 -0.91
C LEU A 69 8.84 20.78 -1.89
N SER A 70 10.15 20.56 -1.82
CA SER A 70 11.08 21.11 -2.80
C SER A 70 10.81 20.51 -4.20
N ALA A 71 11.10 21.28 -5.26
CA ALA A 71 10.80 20.85 -6.63
C ALA A 71 11.63 19.66 -7.13
N GLY A 72 12.76 19.37 -6.48
CA GLY A 72 13.64 18.25 -6.81
C GLY A 72 13.12 16.89 -6.34
N ARG A 73 12.16 16.86 -5.40
CA ARG A 73 11.70 15.61 -4.80
C ARG A 73 10.85 14.80 -5.77
N ARG A 74 11.41 13.68 -6.21
CA ARG A 74 10.76 12.72 -7.11
C ARG A 74 10.07 11.61 -6.34
N ILE A 75 8.94 11.16 -6.87
CA ILE A 75 8.24 9.95 -6.42
C ILE A 75 8.93 8.75 -7.08
N GLN A 76 9.68 8.00 -6.29
CA GLN A 76 10.29 6.74 -6.71
C GLN A 76 9.44 5.51 -6.33
N ALA A 77 8.50 5.67 -5.40
CA ALA A 77 7.53 4.63 -5.06
C ALA A 77 6.11 5.20 -5.07
N LEU A 78 5.17 4.47 -5.66
CA LEU A 78 3.75 4.83 -5.66
C LEU A 78 2.95 3.59 -5.31
N HIS A 79 2.05 3.70 -4.34
CA HIS A 79 1.26 2.59 -3.83
C HIS A 79 -0.22 2.96 -3.91
N TRP A 80 -0.96 2.33 -4.80
CA TRP A 80 -2.42 2.40 -4.82
C TRP A 80 -2.98 1.25 -3.99
N GLU A 81 -3.51 1.57 -2.81
CA GLU A 81 -4.08 0.60 -1.87
C GLU A 81 -5.58 0.84 -1.66
N GLY A 82 -6.31 -0.23 -1.34
CA GLY A 82 -7.68 -0.13 -0.85
C GLY A 82 -8.77 -0.82 -1.67
N HIS A 83 -9.93 -1.00 -1.02
CA HIS A 83 -10.98 -1.93 -1.47
C HIS A 83 -11.80 -1.44 -2.69
N ALA A 84 -11.61 -0.20 -3.12
CA ALA A 84 -12.35 0.40 -4.24
C ALA A 84 -11.65 0.24 -5.60
N LEU A 85 -10.36 -0.11 -5.63
CA LEU A 85 -9.60 -0.37 -6.87
C LEU A 85 -10.29 -1.41 -7.79
N PRO A 86 -10.85 -2.52 -7.27
CA PRO A 86 -11.67 -3.46 -8.04
C PRO A 86 -12.89 -2.89 -8.78
N GLY A 87 -13.24 -1.61 -8.59
CA GLY A 87 -14.39 -0.96 -9.25
C GLY A 87 -14.03 0.22 -10.14
N MET A 88 -12.75 0.58 -10.27
CA MET A 88 -12.34 1.71 -11.11
C MET A 88 -12.35 1.33 -12.59
N SER A 89 -12.88 2.22 -13.43
CA SER A 89 -12.73 2.09 -14.88
C SER A 89 -11.31 2.49 -15.32
N LEU A 90 -10.89 2.08 -16.51
CA LEU A 90 -9.59 2.49 -17.07
C LEU A 90 -9.47 4.01 -17.16
N ALA A 91 -10.54 4.71 -17.56
CA ALA A 91 -10.57 6.17 -17.61
C ALA A 91 -10.35 6.80 -16.22
N GLN A 92 -10.90 6.21 -15.16
CA GLN A 92 -10.69 6.68 -13.79
C GLN A 92 -9.25 6.41 -13.31
N MET A 93 -8.62 5.31 -13.74
CA MET A 93 -7.20 5.05 -13.48
C MET A 93 -6.31 6.08 -14.17
N SER A 94 -6.59 6.38 -15.45
CA SER A 94 -5.87 7.41 -16.20
C SER A 94 -5.98 8.77 -15.54
N GLU A 95 -7.21 9.23 -15.25
CA GLU A 95 -7.45 10.54 -14.62
C GLU A 95 -6.75 10.67 -13.26
N LEU A 96 -6.67 9.59 -12.48
CA LEU A 96 -5.92 9.59 -11.22
C LEU A 96 -4.40 9.70 -11.44
N ALA A 97 -3.86 8.95 -12.40
CA ALA A 97 -2.44 9.01 -12.76
C ALA A 97 -2.05 10.39 -13.29
N ASP A 98 -2.86 10.96 -14.19
CA ASP A 98 -2.64 12.29 -14.77
C ASP A 98 -2.60 13.38 -13.68
N ARG A 99 -3.48 13.29 -12.68
CA ARG A 99 -3.45 14.22 -11.54
C ARG A 99 -2.22 14.03 -10.67
N LEU A 100 -1.77 12.80 -10.44
CA LEU A 100 -0.54 12.55 -9.69
C LEU A 100 0.67 13.15 -10.42
N GLU A 101 0.80 12.91 -11.73
CA GLU A 101 1.88 13.44 -12.57
C GLU A 101 1.84 14.97 -12.66
N ALA A 102 0.65 15.57 -12.72
CA ALA A 102 0.48 17.01 -12.73
C ALA A 102 0.85 17.70 -11.39
N ARG A 103 0.97 16.95 -10.29
CA ARG A 103 1.34 17.49 -8.96
C ARG A 103 2.75 17.13 -8.56
N PHE A 104 3.25 15.96 -8.96
CA PHE A 104 4.52 15.42 -8.50
C PHE A 104 5.38 14.94 -9.67
N ALA A 105 6.71 15.10 -9.53
CA ALA A 105 7.64 14.50 -10.47
C ALA A 105 7.70 12.98 -10.23
N LEU A 106 7.10 12.21 -11.13
CA LEU A 106 7.15 10.74 -11.10
C LEU A 106 8.49 10.26 -11.69
N ASP A 107 9.08 9.26 -11.06
CA ASP A 107 10.25 8.59 -11.63
C ASP A 107 9.83 7.78 -12.86
N THR A 108 10.59 7.94 -13.95
CA THR A 108 10.39 7.23 -15.22
C THR A 108 11.40 6.10 -15.40
N SER A 109 12.38 5.98 -14.49
CA SER A 109 13.36 4.90 -14.48
C SER A 109 12.69 3.53 -14.35
N GLY A 110 13.39 2.48 -14.80
CA GLY A 110 12.95 1.09 -14.62
C GLY A 110 12.91 0.66 -13.14
N ASP A 111 13.69 1.32 -12.29
CA ASP A 111 13.90 0.95 -10.88
C ASP A 111 12.81 1.49 -9.93
N ARG A 112 11.85 2.25 -10.45
CA ARG A 112 10.71 2.76 -9.68
C ARG A 112 9.89 1.61 -9.07
N ASP A 113 9.24 1.85 -7.94
CA ASP A 113 8.41 0.85 -7.27
C ASP A 113 6.94 1.29 -7.29
N PHE A 114 6.27 1.10 -8.44
CA PHE A 114 4.87 1.50 -8.61
C PHE A 114 3.97 0.28 -8.45
N ILE A 115 3.29 0.23 -7.31
CA ILE A 115 2.54 -0.88 -6.78
C ILE A 115 1.04 -0.58 -6.78
N VAL A 116 0.26 -1.52 -7.29
CA VAL A 116 -1.21 -1.46 -7.25
C VAL A 116 -1.80 -2.71 -6.60
N GLU A 117 -2.75 -2.52 -5.70
CA GLU A 117 -3.51 -3.60 -5.05
C GLU A 117 -4.83 -3.87 -5.78
N LEU A 118 -4.99 -5.07 -6.34
CA LEU A 118 -6.19 -5.45 -7.07
C LEU A 118 -6.80 -6.74 -6.50
N ALA A 119 -8.06 -7.02 -6.86
CA ALA A 119 -8.70 -8.29 -6.55
C ALA A 119 -8.82 -9.12 -7.84
N PRO A 120 -8.39 -10.40 -7.87
CA PRO A 120 -8.42 -11.21 -9.09
C PRO A 120 -9.78 -11.32 -9.78
N ARG A 121 -10.88 -11.16 -9.02
CA ARG A 121 -12.25 -11.22 -9.57
C ARG A 121 -12.63 -10.02 -10.44
N ALA A 122 -11.93 -8.90 -10.28
CA ALA A 122 -12.24 -7.64 -10.94
C ALA A 122 -11.05 -7.10 -11.73
N THR A 123 -10.13 -7.99 -12.08
CA THR A 123 -8.94 -7.66 -12.86
C THR A 123 -8.89 -8.58 -14.05
N ASP A 124 -8.67 -7.98 -15.21
CA ASP A 124 -8.40 -8.69 -16.45
C ASP A 124 -7.07 -8.22 -17.04
N VAL A 125 -6.69 -8.83 -18.16
CA VAL A 125 -5.47 -8.54 -18.89
C VAL A 125 -5.43 -7.09 -19.41
N PHE A 126 -6.59 -6.51 -19.76
CA PHE A 126 -6.66 -5.14 -20.25
C PHE A 126 -6.32 -4.13 -19.15
N ALA A 127 -6.85 -4.34 -17.94
CA ALA A 127 -6.52 -3.54 -16.77
C ALA A 127 -5.02 -3.62 -16.44
N LEU A 128 -4.40 -4.81 -16.50
CA LEU A 128 -2.97 -4.97 -16.26
C LEU A 128 -2.12 -4.21 -17.28
N ARG A 129 -2.44 -4.31 -18.57
CA ARG A 129 -1.73 -3.57 -19.62
C ARG A 129 -1.90 -2.07 -19.46
N HIS A 130 -3.11 -1.64 -19.12
CA HIS A 130 -3.40 -0.24 -18.90
C HIS A 130 -2.58 0.33 -17.73
N LEU A 131 -2.57 -0.36 -16.59
CA LEU A 131 -1.78 0.04 -15.42
C LEU A 131 -0.28 0.03 -15.74
N GLN A 132 0.20 -0.94 -16.52
CA GLN A 132 1.59 -0.97 -16.97
C GLN A 132 1.94 0.24 -17.85
N ALA A 133 1.03 0.66 -18.74
CA ALA A 133 1.18 1.87 -19.54
C ALA A 133 1.17 3.16 -18.69
N LEU A 134 0.44 3.17 -17.56
CA LEU A 134 0.49 4.24 -16.55
C LEU A 134 1.75 4.18 -15.67
N GLY A 135 2.66 3.25 -15.94
CA GLY A 135 3.94 3.13 -15.25
C GLY A 135 3.95 2.16 -14.06
N PHE A 136 2.84 1.49 -13.73
CA PHE A 136 2.86 0.45 -12.70
C PHE A 136 3.70 -0.75 -13.14
N ASN A 137 4.46 -1.29 -12.20
CA ASN A 137 5.39 -2.37 -12.48
C ASN A 137 5.44 -3.43 -11.39
N ARG A 138 4.64 -3.29 -10.32
CA ARG A 138 4.49 -4.28 -9.26
C ARG A 138 3.01 -4.47 -8.91
N LEU A 139 2.55 -5.72 -8.86
CA LEU A 139 1.15 -6.05 -8.62
C LEU A 139 0.98 -6.77 -7.29
N LYS A 140 -0.02 -6.38 -6.51
CA LYS A 140 -0.51 -7.14 -5.36
C LYS A 140 -1.91 -7.64 -5.63
N LEU A 141 -2.10 -8.96 -5.65
CA LEU A 141 -3.41 -9.59 -5.79
C LEU A 141 -3.94 -10.02 -4.43
N MET A 142 -5.01 -9.34 -4.00
CA MET A 142 -5.71 -9.60 -2.75
C MET A 142 -6.67 -10.78 -2.92
N LEU A 143 -6.28 -11.95 -2.43
CA LEU A 143 -7.09 -13.16 -2.47
C LEU A 143 -8.21 -13.08 -1.42
N PRO A 144 -9.47 -13.42 -1.77
CA PRO A 144 -10.58 -13.34 -0.82
C PRO A 144 -10.43 -14.39 0.29
N PHE A 145 -11.16 -14.22 1.39
CA PHE A 145 -11.25 -15.25 2.43
C PHE A 145 -11.90 -16.53 1.90
N VAL A 146 -11.42 -17.71 2.33
CA VAL A 146 -12.15 -18.97 2.11
C VAL A 146 -13.35 -19.02 3.05
N THR A 147 -14.54 -19.22 2.49
CA THR A 147 -15.81 -19.23 3.25
C THR A 147 -16.68 -20.46 2.93
N GLY A 148 -16.07 -21.55 2.45
CA GLY A 148 -16.78 -22.77 2.02
C GLY A 148 -17.59 -22.62 0.71
N ARG A 149 -17.64 -21.42 0.12
CA ARG A 149 -18.31 -21.17 -1.18
C ARG A 149 -17.34 -21.47 -2.32
N ARG A 150 -17.83 -22.03 -3.43
CA ARG A 150 -17.00 -22.34 -4.60
C ARG A 150 -16.23 -21.13 -5.16
N VAL A 151 -16.83 -19.94 -5.15
CA VAL A 151 -16.18 -18.70 -5.65
C VAL A 151 -15.00 -18.25 -4.76
N THR A 152 -14.96 -18.72 -3.51
CA THR A 152 -13.92 -18.42 -2.54
C THR A 152 -13.01 -19.62 -2.27
N SER A 153 -13.11 -20.71 -3.06
CA SER A 153 -12.21 -21.86 -2.91
C SER A 153 -10.83 -21.57 -3.50
N PRO A 154 -9.75 -22.16 -2.95
CA PRO A 154 -8.40 -22.01 -3.50
C PRO A 154 -8.33 -22.34 -5.00
N SER A 155 -8.99 -23.42 -5.44
CA SER A 155 -9.04 -23.81 -6.85
C SER A 155 -9.73 -22.79 -7.77
N HIS A 156 -10.67 -21.98 -7.26
CA HIS A 156 -11.28 -20.90 -8.04
C HIS A 156 -10.36 -19.69 -8.14
N TRP A 157 -9.54 -19.41 -7.10
CA TRP A 157 -8.51 -18.39 -7.18
C TRP A 157 -7.48 -18.72 -8.24
N ALA A 158 -6.98 -19.96 -8.24
CA ALA A 158 -5.96 -20.41 -9.20
C ALA A 158 -6.37 -20.11 -10.65
N ARG A 159 -7.57 -20.54 -11.05
CA ARG A 159 -8.13 -20.24 -12.39
C ARG A 159 -8.23 -18.75 -12.74
N ARG A 160 -8.35 -17.87 -11.75
CA ARG A 160 -8.43 -16.42 -11.96
C ARG A 160 -7.06 -15.74 -11.93
N VAL A 161 -6.12 -16.30 -11.19
CA VAL A 161 -4.79 -15.73 -10.95
C VAL A 161 -3.79 -16.18 -12.02
N GLU A 162 -3.85 -17.43 -12.48
CA GLU A 162 -2.92 -17.99 -13.47
C GLU A 162 -2.83 -17.13 -14.75
N PRO A 163 -3.95 -16.70 -15.39
CA PRO A 163 -3.86 -15.82 -16.56
C PRO A 163 -3.24 -14.45 -16.26
N LEU A 164 -3.38 -13.96 -15.01
CA LEU A 164 -2.79 -12.69 -14.59
C LEU A 164 -1.28 -12.85 -14.33
N LEU A 165 -0.85 -13.97 -13.75
CA LEU A 165 0.57 -14.32 -13.61
C LEU A 165 1.25 -14.33 -14.98
N ASP A 166 0.70 -15.08 -15.93
CA ASP A 166 1.24 -15.19 -17.29
C ASP A 166 1.31 -13.82 -17.96
N GLU A 167 0.25 -13.01 -17.83
CA GLU A 167 0.23 -11.67 -18.43
C GLU A 167 1.25 -10.74 -17.80
N THR A 168 1.38 -10.74 -16.47
CA THR A 168 2.37 -9.88 -15.79
C THR A 168 3.79 -10.20 -16.23
N GLN A 169 4.12 -11.48 -16.42
CA GLN A 169 5.40 -11.90 -16.97
C GLN A 169 5.56 -11.44 -18.43
N ARG A 170 4.51 -11.56 -19.25
CA ARG A 170 4.55 -11.18 -20.67
C ARG A 170 4.77 -9.68 -20.89
N VAL A 171 4.13 -8.83 -20.10
CA VAL A 171 4.17 -7.37 -20.29
C VAL A 171 5.24 -6.67 -19.43
N GLY A 172 6.07 -7.45 -18.74
CA GLY A 172 7.27 -6.96 -18.06
C GLY A 172 7.02 -6.31 -16.70
N TRP A 173 6.05 -6.81 -15.92
CA TRP A 173 5.96 -6.44 -14.50
C TRP A 173 7.16 -7.03 -13.75
N HIS A 174 7.76 -6.27 -12.83
CA HIS A 174 8.89 -6.71 -12.02
C HIS A 174 8.49 -7.79 -11.01
N SER A 175 7.31 -7.64 -10.40
CA SER A 175 6.87 -8.56 -9.35
C SER A 175 5.35 -8.64 -9.28
N LEU A 176 4.86 -9.85 -9.02
CA LEU A 176 3.49 -10.13 -8.59
C LEU A 176 3.51 -10.80 -7.20
N GLU A 177 2.75 -10.23 -6.28
CA GLU A 177 2.58 -10.73 -4.93
C GLU A 177 1.14 -11.20 -4.70
N LEU A 178 0.97 -12.44 -4.27
CA LEU A 178 -0.31 -12.94 -3.78
C LEU A 178 -0.44 -12.67 -2.29
N VAL A 179 -1.47 -11.93 -1.90
CA VAL A 179 -1.74 -11.59 -0.51
C VAL A 179 -3.00 -12.32 -0.07
N HIS A 180 -2.91 -13.12 0.98
CA HIS A 180 -4.04 -13.82 1.56
C HIS A 180 -4.15 -13.60 3.07
N THR A 181 -5.36 -13.32 3.55
CA THR A 181 -5.63 -13.21 4.97
C THR A 181 -6.17 -14.54 5.50
N ILE A 182 -5.43 -15.15 6.43
CA ILE A 182 -5.85 -16.35 7.15
C ILE A 182 -7.00 -15.97 8.08
N GLY A 183 -8.20 -16.39 7.68
CA GLY A 183 -9.44 -16.11 8.39
C GLY A 183 -9.77 -17.14 9.47
N PRO A 184 -10.78 -16.85 10.31
CA PRO A 184 -11.28 -17.79 11.32
C PRO A 184 -11.86 -19.07 10.69
N TRP A 185 -12.26 -19.07 9.43
CA TRP A 185 -12.73 -20.27 8.73
C TRP A 185 -11.60 -21.19 8.24
N CYS A 186 -10.35 -20.76 8.36
CA CYS A 186 -9.15 -21.58 8.11
C CYS A 186 -8.74 -22.39 9.35
N GLN A 187 -9.66 -22.61 10.30
CA GLN A 187 -9.39 -23.30 11.56
C GLN A 187 -9.01 -24.78 11.37
N SER A 188 -9.47 -25.42 10.29
CA SER A 188 -9.08 -26.81 10.03
C SER A 188 -7.70 -26.87 9.38
N ARG A 189 -6.86 -27.80 9.86
CA ARG A 189 -5.55 -28.12 9.25
C ARG A 189 -5.69 -28.42 7.76
N HIS A 190 -6.80 -29.02 7.34
CA HIS A 190 -7.07 -29.36 5.95
C HIS A 190 -7.22 -28.11 5.07
N THR A 191 -8.04 -27.14 5.47
CA THR A 191 -8.25 -25.89 4.72
C THR A 191 -6.97 -25.08 4.58
N LEU A 192 -6.19 -24.97 5.66
CA LEU A 192 -4.90 -24.30 5.62
C LEU A 192 -3.94 -24.98 4.62
N LEU A 193 -3.85 -26.32 4.65
CA LEU A 193 -3.03 -27.06 3.71
C LEU A 193 -3.50 -26.89 2.26
N GLU A 194 -4.82 -26.90 2.01
CA GLU A 194 -5.38 -26.67 0.67
C GLU A 194 -4.97 -25.29 0.13
N ILE A 195 -5.07 -24.25 0.95
CA ILE A 195 -4.64 -22.88 0.61
C ILE A 195 -3.14 -22.88 0.26
N LEU A 196 -2.29 -23.41 1.15
CA LEU A 196 -0.84 -23.38 0.97
C LEU A 196 -0.38 -24.20 -0.24
N LEU A 197 -0.98 -25.37 -0.47
CA LEU A 197 -0.71 -26.20 -1.64
C LEU A 197 -1.10 -25.48 -2.92
N THR A 198 -2.25 -24.81 -2.94
CA THR A 198 -2.70 -24.06 -4.11
C THR A 198 -1.80 -22.85 -4.39
N LEU A 199 -1.46 -22.07 -3.36
CA LEU A 199 -0.52 -20.95 -3.49
C LEU A 199 0.84 -21.42 -4.01
N GLY A 200 1.37 -22.50 -3.45
CA GLY A 200 2.64 -23.08 -3.87
C GLY A 200 2.60 -23.66 -5.29
N ALA A 201 1.45 -24.19 -5.73
CA ALA A 201 1.28 -24.75 -7.07
C ALA A 201 1.24 -23.68 -8.17
N MET A 202 0.62 -22.52 -7.92
CA MET A 202 0.67 -21.37 -8.83
C MET A 202 2.07 -20.76 -8.97
N ALA A 203 2.98 -21.07 -8.03
CA ALA A 203 4.36 -20.61 -8.02
C ALA A 203 4.57 -19.09 -8.27
N PRO A 204 3.78 -18.18 -7.63
CA PRO A 204 3.95 -16.75 -7.81
C PRO A 204 5.34 -16.26 -7.33
N PRO A 205 5.84 -15.12 -7.82
CA PRO A 205 7.09 -14.54 -7.34
C PRO A 205 7.09 -14.29 -5.82
N ARG A 206 5.96 -13.85 -5.25
CA ARG A 206 5.82 -13.52 -3.83
C ARG A 206 4.49 -13.98 -3.24
N ILE A 207 4.52 -14.34 -1.97
CA ILE A 207 3.36 -14.73 -1.18
C ILE A 207 3.41 -14.00 0.16
N THR A 208 2.31 -13.36 0.55
CA THR A 208 2.14 -12.77 1.88
C THR A 208 0.88 -13.32 2.54
N LEU A 209 1.04 -13.88 3.73
CA LEU A 209 -0.01 -14.35 4.61
C LEU A 209 -0.19 -13.36 5.75
N ARG A 210 -1.44 -12.99 6.04
CA ARG A 210 -1.79 -12.07 7.13
C ARG A 210 -2.79 -12.71 8.09
N PRO A 211 -2.70 -12.47 9.40
CA PRO A 211 -3.75 -12.91 10.31
C PRO A 211 -4.99 -12.03 10.18
N SER A 212 -6.17 -12.64 10.22
CA SER A 212 -7.42 -11.92 10.52
C SER A 212 -7.36 -11.37 11.94
N GLY A 213 -8.01 -10.23 12.20
CA GLY A 213 -8.10 -9.66 13.55
C GLY A 213 -8.81 -10.56 14.57
N THR A 214 -9.51 -11.59 14.10
CA THR A 214 -10.18 -12.61 14.93
C THR A 214 -9.30 -13.83 15.25
N LEU A 215 -8.11 -13.93 14.66
CA LEU A 215 -7.23 -15.09 14.81
C LEU A 215 -6.38 -14.93 16.08
N SER A 216 -6.29 -15.97 16.91
CA SER A 216 -5.43 -15.91 18.10
C SER A 216 -3.94 -15.98 17.72
N SER A 217 -3.07 -15.48 18.58
CA SER A 217 -1.62 -15.57 18.39
C SER A 217 -1.18 -17.02 18.20
N LEU A 218 -1.69 -17.95 19.00
CA LEU A 218 -1.35 -19.38 18.88
C LEU A 218 -1.76 -19.96 17.52
N GLN A 219 -2.98 -19.67 17.07
CA GLN A 219 -3.47 -20.09 15.75
C GLN A 219 -2.61 -19.51 14.63
N TRP A 220 -2.19 -18.26 14.76
CA TRP A 220 -1.30 -17.62 13.79
C TRP A 220 0.07 -18.29 13.73
N HIS A 221 0.69 -18.57 14.88
CA HIS A 221 1.96 -19.29 14.94
C HIS A 221 1.86 -20.68 14.29
N HIS A 222 0.77 -21.43 14.54
CA HIS A 222 0.56 -22.71 13.86
C HIS A 222 0.42 -22.56 12.34
N ALA A 223 -0.28 -21.52 11.87
CA ALA A 223 -0.41 -21.25 10.45
C ALA A 223 0.94 -20.90 9.80
N LEU A 224 1.76 -20.09 10.47
CA LEU A 224 3.11 -19.74 10.03
C LEU A 224 4.01 -20.97 9.94
N ASN A 225 4.09 -21.80 10.98
CA ASN A 225 4.94 -22.99 10.96
C ASN A 225 4.58 -23.94 9.80
N ALA A 226 3.29 -24.10 9.51
CA ALA A 226 2.84 -24.91 8.37
C ALA A 226 3.21 -24.28 7.02
N ALA A 227 3.08 -22.95 6.91
CA ALA A 227 3.45 -22.20 5.72
C ALA A 227 4.97 -22.23 5.46
N ASP A 228 5.79 -22.00 6.49
CA ASP A 228 7.24 -22.08 6.44
C ASP A 228 7.69 -23.46 5.94
N ALA A 229 7.20 -24.53 6.57
CA ALA A 229 7.57 -25.90 6.19
C ALA A 229 7.24 -26.20 4.72
N LEU A 230 6.08 -25.76 4.22
CA LEU A 230 5.62 -26.07 2.87
C LEU A 230 6.26 -25.18 1.80
N LEU A 231 6.32 -23.87 2.02
CA LEU A 231 6.80 -22.91 1.03
C LEU A 231 8.33 -22.95 0.91
N LEU A 232 9.07 -23.12 2.01
CA LEU A 232 10.52 -23.28 1.95
C LEU A 232 10.91 -24.56 1.19
N ALA A 233 10.18 -25.66 1.40
CA ALA A 233 10.36 -26.90 0.64
C ALA A 233 10.03 -26.74 -0.85
N ARG A 234 9.20 -25.76 -1.22
CA ARG A 234 8.89 -25.38 -2.61
C ARG A 234 9.82 -24.31 -3.20
N GLY A 235 10.93 -24.02 -2.55
CA GLY A 235 11.95 -23.11 -3.08
C GLY A 235 11.65 -21.63 -2.84
N TYR A 236 10.83 -21.29 -1.84
CA TYR A 236 10.72 -19.92 -1.34
C TYR A 236 11.78 -19.62 -0.29
N GLY A 237 12.13 -18.35 -0.15
CA GLY A 237 12.88 -17.77 0.97
C GLY A 237 11.97 -16.90 1.82
N LEU A 238 12.36 -16.73 3.09
CA LEU A 238 11.63 -15.92 4.06
C LEU A 238 12.06 -14.44 3.96
N LEU A 239 11.10 -13.53 3.88
CA LEU A 239 11.30 -12.07 3.99
C LEU A 239 10.96 -11.57 5.40
N GLY A 240 10.09 -12.30 6.11
CA GLY A 240 9.61 -12.01 7.45
C GLY A 240 8.43 -12.92 7.79
N PRO A 241 7.85 -12.83 8.99
CA PRO A 241 6.74 -13.70 9.40
C PRO A 241 5.57 -13.63 8.41
N GLY A 242 5.31 -14.72 7.71
CA GLY A 242 4.23 -14.83 6.72
C GLY A 242 4.54 -14.20 5.36
N ALA A 243 5.73 -13.67 5.13
CA ALA A 243 6.14 -13.06 3.86
C ALA A 243 7.25 -13.89 3.20
N TYR A 244 7.01 -14.28 1.95
CA TYR A 244 7.85 -15.20 1.19
C TYR A 244 8.10 -14.67 -0.22
N ALA A 245 9.27 -14.97 -0.75
CA ALA A 245 9.60 -14.75 -2.17
C ALA A 245 10.28 -15.99 -2.74
N ARG A 246 10.02 -16.30 -4.01
CA ARG A 246 10.67 -17.42 -4.69
C ARG A 246 12.18 -17.17 -4.76
N ARG A 247 13.00 -18.17 -4.42
CA ARG A 247 14.47 -18.05 -4.47
C ARG A 247 14.95 -17.72 -5.89
N GLY A 248 16.07 -17.01 -5.97
CA GLY A 248 16.58 -16.39 -7.19
C GLY A 248 16.11 -14.94 -7.30
N GLY A 249 15.89 -14.45 -8.52
CA GLY A 249 15.64 -13.02 -8.78
C GLY A 249 14.45 -12.42 -8.01
N ALA A 250 13.38 -13.17 -7.72
CA ALA A 250 12.23 -12.64 -6.98
C ALA A 250 12.56 -12.33 -5.51
N LEU A 251 13.42 -13.12 -4.87
CA LEU A 251 13.87 -12.88 -3.50
C LEU A 251 14.83 -11.69 -3.45
N GLU A 252 15.78 -11.62 -4.37
CA GLU A 252 16.73 -10.50 -4.49
C GLU A 252 16.00 -9.18 -4.73
N ASP A 253 15.06 -9.17 -5.67
CA ASP A 253 14.20 -8.02 -5.97
C ASP A 253 13.36 -7.59 -4.76
N ALA A 254 12.75 -8.53 -4.03
CA ALA A 254 11.95 -8.21 -2.86
C ALA A 254 12.78 -7.61 -1.72
N LEU A 255 14.00 -8.10 -1.50
CA LEU A 255 14.94 -7.56 -0.52
C LEU A 255 15.43 -6.16 -0.92
N GLU A 256 15.74 -5.96 -2.20
CA GLU A 256 16.16 -4.65 -2.70
C GLU A 256 15.03 -3.63 -2.63
N GLN A 257 13.80 -4.01 -3.02
CA GLN A 257 12.62 -3.16 -2.85
C GLN A 257 12.46 -2.74 -1.38
N ALA A 258 12.64 -3.66 -0.42
CA ALA A 258 12.56 -3.34 1.00
C ALA A 258 13.63 -2.33 1.44
N ARG A 259 14.87 -2.46 0.93
CA ARG A 259 15.96 -1.49 1.18
C ARG A 259 15.65 -0.12 0.60
N ARG A 260 15.13 -0.04 -0.64
CA ARG A 260 14.74 1.24 -1.25
C ARG A 260 13.64 1.94 -0.47
N GLU A 261 12.72 1.19 0.14
CA GLU A 261 11.62 1.76 0.91
C GLU A 261 12.09 2.41 2.23
N THR A 262 13.16 1.93 2.87
CA THR A 262 13.63 2.50 4.15
C THR A 262 14.31 3.85 3.99
N VAL A 263 14.80 4.17 2.79
CA VAL A 263 15.49 5.43 2.47
C VAL A 263 14.58 6.47 1.81
N ARG A 264 13.28 6.18 1.67
CA ARG A 264 12.27 7.11 1.16
C ARG A 264 11.48 7.75 2.30
N ASP A 265 11.03 8.98 2.07
CA ASP A 265 10.00 9.59 2.92
C ASP A 265 8.64 9.16 2.40
N ARG A 266 7.76 8.74 3.31
CA ARG A 266 6.42 8.28 2.96
C ARG A 266 5.41 9.40 3.09
N LEU A 267 4.61 9.63 2.06
CA LEU A 267 3.43 10.47 2.08
C LEU A 267 2.18 9.60 2.00
N GLY A 268 1.36 9.62 3.05
CA GLY A 268 0.08 8.95 3.07
C GLY A 268 -1.04 9.89 2.65
N LEU A 269 -1.69 9.58 1.53
CA LEU A 269 -2.80 10.36 0.97
C LEU A 269 -4.14 9.64 1.18
N GLY A 270 -5.22 10.41 1.25
CA GLY A 270 -6.56 9.88 1.46
C GLY A 270 -6.90 9.64 2.93
N THR A 271 -8.11 9.12 3.15
CA THR A 271 -8.68 8.91 4.48
C THR A 271 -7.85 7.89 5.26
N GLY A 272 -7.34 8.29 6.43
CA GLY A 272 -6.48 7.45 7.27
C GLY A 272 -5.08 7.21 6.72
N GLY A 273 -4.67 7.91 5.66
CA GLY A 273 -3.30 7.87 5.12
C GLY A 273 -2.28 8.16 6.22
N VAL A 274 -1.13 7.48 6.17
CA VAL A 274 -0.04 7.64 7.14
C VAL A 274 1.21 8.07 6.41
N SER A 275 1.72 9.24 6.76
CA SER A 275 3.00 9.78 6.31
C SER A 275 4.07 9.47 7.35
N ARG A 276 5.26 9.11 6.88
CA ARG A 276 6.45 8.90 7.71
C ARG A 276 7.58 9.72 7.12
N LEU A 277 7.98 10.73 7.86
CA LEU A 277 9.08 11.62 7.57
C LEU A 277 10.21 11.30 8.55
N PRO A 278 11.43 11.83 8.34
CA PRO A 278 12.56 11.57 9.24
C PRO A 278 12.22 11.90 10.69
N ASP A 279 11.63 13.08 10.90
CA ASP A 279 11.40 13.63 12.24
C ASP A 279 9.97 13.48 12.72
N ALA A 280 9.06 12.88 11.94
CA ALA A 280 7.66 12.77 12.33
C ALA A 280 6.89 11.64 11.64
N GLU A 281 5.88 11.10 12.34
CA GLU A 281 4.80 10.33 11.74
C GLU A 281 3.50 11.15 11.82
N ALA A 282 2.77 11.24 10.71
CA ALA A 282 1.49 11.95 10.63
C ALA A 282 0.42 11.03 10.05
N ARG A 283 -0.82 11.19 10.52
CA ARG A 283 -1.96 10.41 10.04
C ARG A 283 -3.17 11.29 9.79
N ASN A 284 -3.73 11.14 8.59
CA ASN A 284 -5.01 11.74 8.24
C ASN A 284 -6.15 11.14 9.04
N THR A 285 -7.20 11.92 9.26
CA THR A 285 -8.42 11.41 9.88
C THR A 285 -8.97 10.19 9.13
N ARG A 286 -9.47 9.20 9.88
CA ARG A 286 -10.19 8.04 9.33
C ARG A 286 -11.66 8.34 9.06
N ASN A 287 -12.16 9.50 9.52
CA ASN A 287 -13.53 9.94 9.28
C ASN A 287 -13.60 10.66 7.93
N ALA A 288 -14.32 10.09 6.97
CA ALA A 288 -14.42 10.63 5.61
C ALA A 288 -15.04 12.03 5.54
N MET A 289 -16.00 12.36 6.43
CA MET A 289 -16.60 13.69 6.48
C MET A 289 -15.63 14.73 7.02
N ALA A 290 -14.88 14.40 8.07
CA ALA A 290 -13.85 15.29 8.61
C ALA A 290 -12.72 15.51 7.59
N TYR A 291 -12.34 14.46 6.86
CA TYR A 291 -11.37 14.52 5.78
C TYR A 291 -11.83 15.48 4.68
N ALA A 292 -13.06 15.31 4.20
CA ALA A 292 -13.66 16.18 3.20
C ALA A 292 -13.73 17.65 3.67
N ALA A 293 -14.21 17.89 4.89
CA ALA A 293 -14.36 19.24 5.44
C ALA A 293 -13.02 19.98 5.58
N ALA A 294 -11.95 19.29 5.98
CA ALA A 294 -10.62 19.90 6.07
C ALA A 294 -10.12 20.37 4.70
N LEU A 295 -10.24 19.52 3.67
CA LEU A 295 -9.78 19.82 2.32
C LEU A 295 -10.67 20.85 1.60
N ASP A 296 -11.98 20.82 1.84
CA ASP A 296 -12.92 21.84 1.37
C ASP A 296 -12.60 23.22 2.01
N ALA A 297 -12.02 23.24 3.22
CA ALA A 297 -11.53 24.44 3.90
C ALA A 297 -10.06 24.79 3.59
N GLY A 298 -9.41 24.08 2.65
CA GLY A 298 -8.02 24.36 2.24
C GLY A 298 -6.95 23.99 3.27
N ARG A 299 -7.23 23.04 4.18
CA ARG A 299 -6.29 22.55 5.20
C ARG A 299 -6.01 21.06 5.03
N LEU A 300 -4.83 20.61 5.45
CA LEU A 300 -4.50 19.19 5.50
C LEU A 300 -5.41 18.47 6.51
N ALA A 301 -5.80 17.24 6.18
CA ALA A 301 -6.73 16.44 6.98
C ALA A 301 -6.04 15.65 8.12
N THR A 302 -4.84 16.07 8.51
CA THR A 302 -4.05 15.48 9.60
C THR A 302 -4.79 15.57 10.91
N ALA A 303 -4.99 14.42 11.56
CA ALA A 303 -5.75 14.33 12.82
C ALA A 303 -4.88 13.94 14.01
N THR A 304 -3.82 13.17 13.77
CA THR A 304 -2.91 12.67 14.79
C THR A 304 -1.52 12.54 14.21
N GLY A 305 -0.50 12.66 15.03
CA GLY A 305 0.89 12.34 14.67
C GLY A 305 1.79 12.46 15.89
N ASN A 306 3.09 12.28 15.68
CA ASN A 306 4.11 12.47 16.71
C ASN A 306 5.39 12.95 16.03
N TRP A 307 6.11 13.85 16.69
CA TRP A 307 7.52 14.10 16.38
C TRP A 307 8.37 12.94 16.90
N HIS A 308 9.30 12.45 16.10
CA HIS A 308 10.39 11.62 16.57
C HIS A 308 11.35 12.55 17.29
N ARG A 309 11.43 12.47 18.62
CA ARG A 309 12.46 13.20 19.35
C ARG A 309 13.81 12.71 18.81
N ALA A 310 14.71 13.64 18.49
CA ALA A 310 16.10 13.31 18.31
C ALA A 310 16.61 12.77 19.66
N ASP A 311 16.83 11.47 19.76
CA ASP A 311 17.66 10.96 20.84
C ASP A 311 19.07 11.51 20.59
N GLU A 312 19.56 12.35 21.50
CA GLU A 312 20.94 12.89 21.53
C GLU A 312 22.01 11.80 21.80
N ASP A 313 21.70 10.51 21.63
CA ASP A 313 22.63 9.41 21.88
C ASP A 313 23.27 8.91 20.58
N SER A 314 24.18 9.71 20.01
CA SER A 314 25.21 9.25 19.05
C SER A 314 26.49 10.11 19.04
N GLN A 315 26.73 10.88 20.11
CA GLN A 315 27.98 11.62 20.31
C GLN A 315 28.60 11.35 21.69
N ALA A 316 28.74 10.06 22.02
CA ALA A 316 29.59 9.62 23.13
C ALA A 316 30.18 8.24 22.83
N ALA A 317 30.89 8.09 21.70
CA ALA A 317 31.78 6.97 21.49
C ALA A 317 32.96 7.36 20.58
N ALA A 318 34.03 7.79 21.25
CA ALA A 318 35.46 7.76 20.92
C ALA A 318 36.14 9.16 20.92
N PRO A 319 37.42 9.29 21.32
CA PRO A 319 38.37 8.25 21.75
C PRO A 319 39.11 8.55 23.08
N SER A 320 39.60 7.51 23.75
CA SER A 320 40.90 7.45 24.43
C SER A 320 41.30 5.98 24.57
#